data_AF-A0A7S2HX15-F1
#
_entry.id   AF-A0A7S2HX15-F1
#
_cell.length_a   1.000
_cell.length_b   1.000
_cell.length_c   1.000
_cell.angle_alpha   90.00
_cell.angle_beta   90.00
_cell.angle_gamma   90.00
#
_symmetry.space_group_name_H-M   'P 1'
#
loop_
_entity.id
_entity.type
_entity.pdbx_description
1 polymer ?
#
loop_
_entity_poly.entity_id
_entity_poly.type
_entity_poly.pdbx_seq_one_letter_code
_entity_poly.pdbx_strand_id
1 'polypeptide(L)'
;SQKKGSAEKGVKALFEEELQPLKLLLESPQLVKVMHESRAASDVLMHLGGVKLCNVFDVAVAWDLVVADTGANVTIDQVLHKYAPQVAAQAPRRALKESTLDQRLMSLMRHNKSSAGAQRLTPDGMKFERLVCQALPN
;
A
#
# COMPACT_ATOMS: atom_id res chain seq x y z
N SER A 1 -3.69 -1.78 -27.53
CA SER A 1 -2.90 -0.89 -26.65
C SER A 1 -3.67 0.24 -25.93
N GLN A 2 -5.01 0.37 -26.03
CA GLN A 2 -5.71 1.53 -25.42
C GLN A 2 -5.94 1.47 -23.89
N LYS A 3 -5.88 0.29 -23.24
CA LYS A 3 -6.16 0.17 -21.79
C LYS A 3 -5.03 0.68 -20.88
N LYS A 4 -3.76 0.64 -21.32
CA LYS A 4 -2.59 1.01 -20.50
C LYS A 4 -2.54 2.50 -20.16
N GLY A 5 -2.82 3.37 -21.13
CA GLY A 5 -2.79 4.83 -20.94
C GLY A 5 -3.95 5.40 -20.12
N SER A 6 -4.99 4.61 -19.83
CA SER A 6 -6.11 5.04 -18.97
C SER A 6 -5.78 4.87 -17.49
N ALA A 7 -5.14 3.74 -17.12
CA ALA A 7 -4.77 3.45 -15.73
C ALA A 7 -3.68 4.40 -15.20
N GLU A 8 -2.67 4.70 -16.02
CA GLU A 8 -1.60 5.65 -15.66
C GLU A 8 -2.15 7.05 -15.38
N LYS A 9 -3.13 7.51 -16.17
CA LYS A 9 -3.79 8.81 -15.93
C LYS A 9 -4.59 8.82 -14.64
N GLY A 10 -5.28 7.71 -14.33
CA GLY A 10 -6.05 7.58 -13.09
C GLY A 10 -5.17 7.63 -11.83
N VAL A 11 -4.01 6.96 -11.85
CA VAL A 11 -3.10 6.95 -10.68
C VAL A 11 -2.43 8.32 -10.47
N LYS A 12 -2.08 9.03 -11.56
CA LYS A 12 -1.56 10.41 -11.43
C LYS A 12 -2.60 11.35 -10.83
N ALA A 13 -3.85 11.30 -11.33
CA ALA A 13 -4.94 12.11 -10.81
C ALA A 13 -5.17 11.83 -9.30
N LEU A 14 -5.12 10.56 -8.89
CA LEU A 14 -5.23 10.19 -7.47
C LEU A 14 -4.17 10.89 -6.60
N PHE A 15 -2.91 10.96 -7.06
CA PHE A 15 -1.83 11.65 -6.33
C PHE A 15 -1.92 13.17 -6.36
N GLU A 16 -2.58 13.75 -7.37
CA GLU A 16 -2.77 15.19 -7.50
C GLU A 16 -3.99 15.69 -6.70
N GLU A 17 -5.07 14.91 -6.65
CA GLU A 17 -6.35 15.34 -6.08
C GLU A 17 -6.58 14.83 -4.66
N GLU A 18 -6.20 13.58 -4.36
CA GLU A 18 -6.55 12.93 -3.08
C GLU A 18 -5.33 12.67 -2.19
N LEU A 19 -4.21 12.26 -2.78
CA LEU A 19 -3.00 11.87 -2.04
C LEU A 19 -1.89 12.93 -2.08
N GLN A 20 -2.24 14.19 -2.37
CA GLN A 20 -1.28 15.29 -2.43
C GLN A 20 -0.41 15.42 -1.17
N PRO A 21 -0.95 15.31 0.07
CA PRO A 21 -0.11 15.37 1.27
C PRO A 21 0.89 14.21 1.34
N LEU A 22 0.49 13.01 0.95
CA LEU A 22 1.38 11.85 0.89
C LEU A 22 2.48 12.05 -0.17
N LYS A 23 2.13 12.61 -1.34
CA LYS A 23 3.11 12.97 -2.37
C LYS A 23 4.17 13.92 -1.81
N LEU A 24 3.77 14.99 -1.13
CA LEU A 24 4.70 15.94 -0.51
C LEU A 24 5.65 15.26 0.50
N LEU A 25 5.14 14.33 1.31
CA LEU A 25 5.97 13.57 2.25
C LEU A 25 6.96 12.65 1.52
N LEU A 26 6.51 11.94 0.48
CA LEU A 26 7.35 11.04 -0.32
C LEU A 26 8.44 11.79 -1.08
N GLU A 27 8.15 13.02 -1.54
CA GLU A 27 9.09 13.89 -2.26
C GLU A 27 9.94 14.78 -1.35
N SER A 28 9.67 14.82 -0.04
CA SER A 28 10.41 15.67 0.90
C SER A 28 11.83 15.15 1.17
N PRO A 29 12.89 15.95 0.92
CA PRO A 29 14.26 15.54 1.22
C PRO A 29 14.57 15.54 2.72
N GLN A 30 13.72 16.13 3.55
CA GLN A 30 13.93 16.20 5.00
C GLN A 30 13.45 14.94 5.74
N LEU A 31 12.65 14.11 5.07
CA LEU A 31 12.12 12.88 5.64
C LEU A 31 12.84 11.68 5.05
N VAL A 32 13.42 10.86 5.93
CA VAL A 32 14.03 9.58 5.56
C VAL A 32 12.94 8.52 5.46
N LYS A 33 12.84 7.85 4.31
CA LYS A 33 11.90 6.73 4.10
C LYS A 33 12.67 5.44 4.23
N VAL A 34 12.34 4.65 5.24
CA VAL A 34 12.94 3.32 5.44
C VAL A 34 12.18 2.31 4.59
N MET A 35 12.85 1.69 3.64
CA MET A 35 12.24 0.76 2.68
C MET A 35 13.15 -0.46 2.45
N HIS A 36 12.57 -1.57 2.01
CA HIS A 36 13.29 -2.77 1.61
C HIS A 36 13.14 -2.95 0.10
N GLU A 37 14.25 -3.10 -0.63
CA GLU A 37 14.26 -3.24 -2.10
C GLU A 37 13.48 -2.11 -2.81
N SER A 38 13.83 -0.88 -2.45
CA SER A 38 13.07 0.33 -2.82
C SER A 38 13.05 0.65 -4.32
N ARG A 39 13.94 0.04 -5.12
CA ARG A 39 14.08 0.32 -6.55
C ARG A 39 12.77 0.12 -7.32
N ALA A 40 12.15 -1.05 -7.18
CA ALA A 40 10.91 -1.35 -7.90
C ALA A 40 9.77 -0.41 -7.47
N ALA A 41 9.68 -0.09 -6.18
CA ALA A 41 8.69 0.84 -5.66
C ALA A 41 8.91 2.26 -6.19
N SER A 42 10.17 2.72 -6.25
CA SER A 42 10.53 4.02 -6.81
C SER A 42 10.14 4.13 -8.29
N ASP A 43 10.44 3.09 -9.08
CA ASP A 43 10.10 3.06 -10.51
C ASP A 43 8.58 3.14 -10.71
N VAL A 44 7.80 2.36 -9.94
CA VAL A 44 6.34 2.37 -10.00
C VAL A 44 5.77 3.74 -9.59
N LEU A 45 6.25 4.31 -8.49
CA LEU A 45 5.80 5.62 -8.00
C LEU A 45 6.07 6.75 -9.00
N MET A 46 7.24 6.73 -9.64
CA MET A 46 7.59 7.72 -10.65
C MET A 46 6.75 7.57 -11.92
N HIS A 47 6.65 6.35 -12.47
CA HIS A 47 5.97 6.13 -13.75
C HIS A 47 4.45 6.29 -13.63
N LEU A 48 3.84 5.70 -12.59
CA LEU A 48 2.39 5.68 -12.42
C LEU A 48 1.86 6.88 -11.64
N GLY A 49 2.58 7.33 -10.61
CA GLY A 49 2.13 8.42 -9.72
C GLY A 49 2.75 9.78 -10.02
N GLY A 50 3.78 9.83 -10.87
CA GLY A 50 4.57 11.05 -11.05
C GLY A 50 5.19 11.54 -9.73
N VAL A 51 5.52 10.60 -8.83
CA VAL A 51 6.08 10.87 -7.51
C VAL A 51 7.59 10.66 -7.55
N LYS A 52 8.35 11.71 -7.28
CA LYS A 52 9.82 11.63 -7.20
C LYS A 52 10.26 11.24 -5.80
N LEU A 53 10.25 9.93 -5.52
CA LEU A 53 10.71 9.40 -4.25
C LEU A 53 12.16 9.83 -3.96
N CYS A 54 12.40 10.42 -2.79
CA CYS A 54 13.75 10.88 -2.40
C CYS A 54 14.05 10.62 -0.93
N ASN A 55 15.34 10.69 -0.57
CA ASN A 55 15.88 10.44 0.77
C ASN A 55 15.41 9.08 1.34
N VAL A 56 15.73 8.00 0.63
CA VAL A 56 15.38 6.64 0.99
C VAL A 56 16.57 5.97 1.68
N PHE A 57 16.31 5.36 2.84
CA PHE A 57 17.22 4.40 3.46
C PHE A 57 16.77 3.00 3.05
N ASP A 58 17.53 2.38 2.15
CA ASP A 58 17.24 1.02 1.68
C ASP A 58 17.91 -0.01 2.59
N VAL A 59 17.08 -0.79 3.27
CA VAL A 59 17.51 -1.80 4.24
C VAL A 59 18.28 -2.94 3.57
N ALA A 60 17.94 -3.30 2.33
CA ALA A 60 18.65 -4.34 1.59
C ALA A 60 20.07 -3.87 1.24
N VAL A 61 20.21 -2.63 0.77
CA VAL A 61 21.52 -2.03 0.50
C VAL A 61 22.33 -1.90 1.79
N ALA A 62 21.71 -1.48 2.89
CA ALA A 62 22.38 -1.39 4.18
C ALA A 62 22.86 -2.77 4.67
N TRP A 63 22.08 -3.83 4.44
CA TRP A 63 22.49 -5.20 4.77
C TRP A 63 23.74 -5.62 4.01
N ASP A 64 23.76 -5.40 2.69
CA ASP A 64 24.89 -5.78 1.84
C ASP A 64 26.18 -5.06 2.28
N LEU A 65 26.08 -3.79 2.68
CA LEU A 65 27.21 -2.99 3.17
C LEU A 65 27.75 -3.48 4.52
N VAL A 66 26.90 -4.00 5.40
CA VAL A 66 27.26 -4.38 6.78
C VAL A 66 27.69 -5.83 6.88
N VAL A 67 27.02 -6.74 6.16
CA VAL A 67 27.20 -8.19 6.35
C VAL A 67 28.31 -8.75 5.46
N ALA A 68 28.80 -7.99 4.48
CA ALA A 68 29.90 -8.37 3.57
C ALA A 68 29.69 -9.73 2.89
N ASP A 69 28.44 -10.18 2.75
CA ASP A 69 28.09 -11.43 2.11
C ASP A 69 27.61 -11.12 0.69
N THR A 70 28.41 -11.53 -0.29
CA THR A 70 28.26 -11.11 -1.68
C THR A 70 27.37 -12.08 -2.44
N GLY A 71 26.09 -11.73 -2.60
CA GLY A 71 25.30 -12.18 -3.76
C GLY A 71 23.93 -12.79 -3.52
N ALA A 72 23.49 -12.96 -2.28
CA ALA A 72 22.11 -13.39 -2.00
C ALA A 72 21.22 -12.18 -1.72
N ASN A 73 20.10 -12.05 -2.44
CA ASN A 73 19.07 -11.06 -2.11
C ASN A 73 18.58 -11.33 -0.68
N VAL A 74 18.80 -10.36 0.20
CA VAL A 74 18.32 -10.42 1.57
C VAL A 74 16.80 -10.26 1.60
N THR A 75 16.13 -11.05 2.44
CA THR A 75 14.70 -10.86 2.70
C THR A 75 14.48 -10.03 3.95
N ILE A 76 13.35 -9.32 4.03
CA ILE A 76 13.00 -8.56 5.24
C ILE A 76 12.96 -9.45 6.49
N ASP A 77 12.56 -10.72 6.35
CA ASP A 77 12.54 -11.69 7.45
C ASP A 77 13.96 -11.98 7.98
N GLN A 78 14.95 -12.11 7.10
CA GLN A 78 16.36 -12.29 7.51
C GLN A 78 16.87 -11.07 8.27
N VAL A 79 16.52 -9.87 7.81
CA VAL A 79 16.87 -8.62 8.51
C VAL A 79 16.24 -8.59 9.91
N LEU A 80 14.94 -8.88 9.99
CA LEU A 80 14.20 -8.89 11.25
C LEU A 80 14.75 -9.93 12.22
N HIS A 81 15.05 -11.15 11.75
CA HIS A 81 15.65 -12.18 12.60
C HIS A 81 16.98 -11.76 13.20
N LYS A 82 17.80 -10.98 12.47
CA LYS A 82 19.11 -10.54 12.95
C LYS A 82 19.04 -9.32 13.87
N TYR A 83 18.27 -8.30 13.51
CA TYR A 83 18.29 -6.99 14.17
C TYR A 83 17.06 -6.69 15.05
N ALA A 84 15.97 -7.45 14.89
CA ALA A 84 14.73 -7.28 15.66
C ALA A 84 14.07 -8.64 15.97
N PRO A 85 14.79 -9.58 16.62
CA PRO A 85 14.30 -10.94 16.85
C PRO A 85 12.98 -11.00 17.62
N GLN A 86 12.73 -10.02 18.50
CA GLN A 86 11.46 -9.86 19.23
C GLN A 86 10.27 -9.58 18.30
N VAL A 87 10.49 -8.87 17.19
CA VAL A 87 9.46 -8.59 16.18
C VAL A 87 9.25 -9.81 15.28
N ALA A 88 10.34 -10.49 14.90
CA ALA A 88 10.27 -11.74 14.13
C ALA A 88 9.52 -12.85 14.88
N ALA A 89 9.67 -12.91 16.21
CA ALA A 89 8.95 -13.86 17.07
C ALA A 89 7.46 -13.52 17.25
N GLN A 90 7.10 -12.23 17.15
CA GLN A 90 5.72 -11.75 17.32
C GLN A 90 4.94 -11.68 16.02
N ALA A 91 5.59 -11.75 14.85
CA ALA A 91 4.91 -11.81 13.57
C ALA A 91 4.03 -13.06 13.55
N PRO A 92 2.68 -12.93 13.69
CA PRO A 92 1.83 -14.06 13.41
C PRO A 92 2.12 -14.34 11.94
N ARG A 93 2.46 -15.58 11.59
CA ARG A 93 2.37 -16.05 10.20
C ARG A 93 0.90 -15.91 9.82
N ARG A 94 0.48 -14.69 9.44
CA ARG A 94 -0.71 -14.44 8.67
C ARG A 94 -0.39 -15.06 7.33
N ALA A 95 -0.52 -16.39 7.25
CA ALA A 95 -0.98 -17.02 6.06
C ALA A 95 -2.24 -16.23 5.70
N LEU A 96 -2.07 -15.24 4.80
CA LEU A 96 -3.15 -14.70 4.03
C LEU A 96 -3.77 -15.93 3.39
N LYS A 97 -4.84 -16.44 3.99
CA LYS A 97 -5.73 -17.34 3.30
C LYS A 97 -6.23 -16.51 2.13
N GLU A 98 -5.66 -16.73 0.94
CA GLU A 98 -6.07 -16.10 -0.32
C GLU A 98 -7.60 -16.17 -0.50
N SER A 99 -8.25 -17.18 0.12
CA SER A 99 -9.70 -17.32 0.21
C SER A 99 -10.46 -16.09 0.73
N THR A 100 -9.84 -15.23 1.53
CA THR A 100 -10.55 -14.10 2.18
C THR A 100 -10.61 -12.86 1.28
N LEU A 101 -9.61 -12.65 0.43
CA LEU A 101 -9.59 -11.54 -0.54
C LEU A 101 -10.52 -11.85 -1.72
N ASP A 102 -10.48 -13.08 -2.22
CA ASP A 102 -11.40 -13.53 -3.27
C ASP A 102 -12.86 -13.52 -2.81
N GLN A 103 -13.14 -13.90 -1.56
CA GLN A 103 -14.49 -13.80 -0.99
C GLN A 103 -14.95 -12.34 -0.85
N ARG A 104 -14.07 -11.42 -0.46
CA ARG A 104 -14.41 -9.98 -0.37
C ARG A 104 -14.62 -9.36 -1.75
N LEU A 105 -13.81 -9.71 -2.73
CA LEU A 105 -13.95 -9.25 -4.12
C LEU A 105 -15.24 -9.81 -4.76
N MET A 106 -15.53 -11.09 -4.55
CA MET A 106 -16.79 -11.73 -4.98
C MET A 106 -18.02 -11.10 -4.31
N SER A 107 -17.94 -10.72 -3.03
CA SER A 107 -19.04 -10.07 -2.31
C SER A 107 -19.30 -8.66 -2.84
N LEU A 108 -18.25 -7.88 -3.13
CA LEU A 108 -18.37 -6.56 -3.78
C LEU A 108 -18.98 -6.64 -5.19
N MET A 109 -18.63 -7.67 -5.97
CA MET A 109 -19.21 -7.88 -7.30
C MET A 109 -20.68 -8.33 -7.29
N ARG A 110 -21.15 -8.96 -6.20
CA ARG A 110 -22.57 -9.33 -6.04
C ARG A 110 -23.46 -8.13 -5.72
N HIS A 111 -22.95 -7.15 -4.96
CA HIS A 111 -23.74 -5.99 -4.55
C HIS A 111 -23.92 -4.93 -5.65
N ASN A 112 -23.07 -4.89 -6.67
CA ASN A 112 -23.21 -3.95 -7.80
C ASN A 112 -24.13 -4.44 -8.92
N LYS A 113 -24.64 -5.68 -8.87
CA LYS A 113 -25.57 -6.21 -9.89
C LYS A 113 -27.05 -6.00 -9.56
N SER A 114 -27.39 -5.50 -8.37
CA SER A 114 -28.78 -5.33 -7.91
C SER A 114 -29.29 -3.89 -7.88
N SER A 115 -28.53 -2.89 -8.33
CA SER A 115 -29.01 -1.50 -8.44
C SER A 115 -29.22 -1.05 -9.89
N ALA A 116 -30.03 -1.82 -10.63
CA ALA A 116 -30.75 -1.34 -11.81
C ALA A 116 -32.25 -1.39 -11.46
N GLY A 117 -32.72 -0.39 -10.73
CA GLY A 117 -34.10 -0.32 -10.27
C GLY A 117 -34.32 0.96 -9.47
N ALA A 118 -35.03 1.89 -10.09
CA ALA A 118 -35.32 3.22 -9.59
C ALA A 118 -35.87 3.23 -8.15
N GLN A 119 -35.49 4.25 -7.37
CA GLN A 119 -36.47 5.04 -6.63
C GLN A 119 -35.93 6.41 -6.21
N ARG A 120 -36.85 7.38 -6.37
CA ARG A 120 -36.79 8.81 -6.10
C ARG A 120 -36.49 9.12 -4.62
N LEU A 121 -35.91 10.31 -4.44
CA LEU A 121 -35.73 11.09 -3.21
C LEU A 121 -36.95 11.06 -2.26
N THR A 122 -36.70 11.11 -0.96
CA THR A 122 -37.42 12.01 -0.04
C THR A 122 -36.47 12.72 0.93
N PRO A 123 -36.89 13.89 1.46
CA PRO A 123 -36.05 14.87 2.12
C PRO A 123 -36.36 14.89 3.61
N ASP A 124 -35.71 14.04 4.42
CA ASP A 124 -35.71 14.17 5.89
C ASP A 124 -34.53 13.36 6.47
N GLY A 125 -33.79 13.97 7.38
CA GLY A 125 -32.40 13.63 7.71
C GLY A 125 -32.14 12.42 8.62
N MET A 126 -30.83 12.26 8.89
CA MET A 126 -30.13 11.30 9.77
C MET A 126 -29.77 9.95 9.12
N LYS A 127 -28.56 9.37 9.24
CA LYS A 127 -27.27 9.73 9.84
C LYS A 127 -26.18 8.93 9.11
N PHE A 128 -25.08 9.56 8.71
CA PHE A 128 -23.86 8.92 8.20
C PHE A 128 -22.94 8.59 9.37
N GLU A 129 -23.32 7.63 10.22
CA GLU A 129 -22.45 7.14 11.30
C GLU A 129 -22.65 5.65 11.52
N ARG A 130 -21.73 4.87 10.96
CA ARG A 130 -21.09 3.67 11.55
C ARG A 130 -20.41 2.89 10.44
N LEU A 131 -19.12 3.17 10.21
CA LEU A 131 -18.15 2.11 9.90
C LEU A 131 -16.69 2.57 10.04
N VAL A 132 -16.38 3.34 11.08
CA VAL A 132 -14.99 3.50 11.55
C VAL A 132 -15.01 3.18 13.04
N CYS A 133 -14.04 2.40 13.50
CA CYS A 133 -13.91 1.76 14.82
C CYS A 133 -14.47 0.33 14.91
N GLN A 134 -13.75 -0.62 14.29
CA GLN A 134 -13.55 -1.96 14.87
C GLN A 134 -12.39 -2.65 14.15
N ALA A 135 -11.15 -2.34 14.56
CA ALA A 135 -9.98 -3.19 14.30
C ALA A 135 -8.77 -2.78 15.18
N LEU A 136 -8.95 -2.77 16.50
CA LEU A 136 -7.83 -2.90 17.45
C LEU A 136 -8.28 -3.83 18.58
N PRO A 137 -7.72 -5.04 18.71
CA PRO A 137 -7.80 -5.80 19.95
C PRO A 137 -6.69 -5.36 20.92
N ASN A 138 -7.06 -5.31 22.21
CA ASN A 138 -6.17 -5.13 23.36
C ASN A 138 -5.10 -6.23 23.46
#